data_AF-A0A969HU80-F1
#
_entry.id   AF-A0A969HU80-F1
#
_cell.length_a   1.000
_cell.length_b   1.000
_cell.length_c   1.000
_cell.angle_alpha   90.00
_cell.angle_beta   90.00
_cell.angle_gamma   90.00
#
_symmetry.space_group_name_H-M   'P 1'
#
loop_
_entity.id
_entity.type
_entity.pdbx_description
1 polymer ?
#
loop_
_entity_poly.entity_id
_entity_poly.type
_entity_poly.pdbx_seq_one_letter_code
_entity_poly.pdbx_strand_id
1 'polypeptide(L)'
;MRLGPYDIQLVGWDTPDPTPSEVAPIALDAVFAAAMLIDCHVFDAIGLFDERFFFYYEDIEFCTRARRAGFQVAYAPDSLVEHVYAASVSRVAGLREFHLARNRQVFFRLQHRNLQRLWYTLHEVPHLLHYIGTKLRRNAPADALGYFCGALLGLVLPLPSGGAPTR
;
A
#
# COMPACT_ATOMS: atom_id res chain seq x y z
N MET A 1 -10.69 0.56 8.04
CA MET A 1 -10.78 1.62 7.01
C MET A 1 -10.95 0.94 5.67
N ARG A 2 -12.11 1.10 4.99
CA ARG A 2 -12.31 0.50 3.66
C ARG A 2 -11.53 1.29 2.61
N LEU A 3 -10.56 0.65 1.98
CA LEU A 3 -9.81 1.19 0.85
C LEU A 3 -10.31 0.50 -0.42
N GLY A 4 -11.31 1.10 -1.06
CA GLY A 4 -11.89 0.58 -2.31
C GLY A 4 -12.76 -0.68 -2.12
N PRO A 5 -12.90 -1.54 -3.16
CA PRO A 5 -13.77 -2.72 -3.13
C PRO A 5 -13.20 -3.89 -2.33
N TYR A 6 -12.05 -3.72 -1.67
CA TYR A 6 -11.42 -4.73 -0.83
C TYR A 6 -11.72 -4.42 0.63
N ASP A 7 -12.19 -5.42 1.37
CA ASP A 7 -12.28 -5.34 2.83
C ASP A 7 -10.86 -5.45 3.41
N ILE A 8 -10.14 -4.33 3.45
CA ILE A 8 -8.84 -4.23 4.11
C ILE A 8 -9.06 -4.09 5.61
N GLN A 9 -8.65 -5.11 6.36
CA GLN A 9 -8.60 -5.09 7.81
C GLN A 9 -7.18 -4.75 8.26
N LEU A 10 -7.05 -3.61 8.95
CA LEU A 10 -5.83 -3.33 9.71
C LEU A 10 -5.92 -4.08 11.03
N VAL A 11 -5.04 -5.04 11.23
CA VAL A 11 -4.88 -5.74 12.51
C VAL A 11 -3.93 -4.91 13.39
N GLY A 12 -4.26 -4.72 14.66
CA GLY A 12 -3.41 -3.96 15.59
C GLY A 12 -3.59 -2.43 15.58
N TRP A 13 -4.42 -1.87 14.69
CA TRP A 13 -4.59 -0.42 14.60
C TRP A 13 -5.54 0.12 15.68
N ASP A 14 -5.10 1.12 16.45
CA ASP A 14 -5.82 1.70 17.60
C ASP A 14 -6.23 0.65 18.67
N THR A 15 -5.57 -0.50 18.69
CA THR A 15 -5.75 -1.55 19.70
C THR A 15 -4.50 -1.65 20.58
N PRO A 16 -4.63 -1.93 21.88
CA PRO A 16 -3.47 -2.25 22.72
C PRO A 16 -2.69 -3.43 22.14
N ASP A 17 -1.37 -3.37 22.19
CA ASP A 17 -0.53 -4.50 21.78
C ASP A 17 -0.85 -5.71 22.67
N PRO A 18 -1.10 -6.90 22.08
CA PRO A 18 -1.30 -8.11 22.86
C PRO A 18 -0.02 -8.45 23.63
N THR A 19 -0.14 -9.16 24.74
CA THR A 19 1.01 -9.73 25.43
C THR A 19 1.70 -10.73 24.50
N PRO A 20 3.03 -10.61 24.30
CA PRO A 20 3.82 -11.42 23.37
C PRO A 20 3.51 -12.94 23.38
N SER A 21 3.34 -13.51 24.58
CA SER A 21 3.18 -14.95 24.79
C SER A 21 1.80 -15.54 24.49
N GLU A 22 0.81 -14.74 24.08
CA GLU A 22 -0.59 -15.20 23.93
C GLU A 22 -1.03 -15.45 22.47
N VAL A 23 -0.18 -15.13 21.49
CA VAL A 23 -0.62 -15.07 20.09
C VAL A 23 0.27 -15.95 19.21
N ALA A 24 -0.32 -16.93 18.54
CA ALA A 24 0.36 -17.67 17.47
C ALA A 24 0.59 -16.75 16.26
N PRO A 25 1.63 -16.98 15.43
CA PRO A 25 1.84 -16.19 14.22
C PRO A 25 0.56 -16.07 13.39
N ILE A 26 0.10 -14.83 13.17
CA ILE A 26 -1.13 -14.57 12.42
C ILE A 26 -0.77 -14.41 10.96
N ALA A 27 -1.35 -15.25 10.09
CA ALA A 27 -1.23 -15.10 8.66
C ALA A 27 -1.93 -13.82 8.19
N LEU A 28 -1.22 -12.98 7.44
CA LEU A 28 -1.70 -11.69 6.96
C LEU A 28 -1.52 -11.56 5.44
N ASP A 29 -2.23 -10.60 4.85
CA ASP A 29 -2.07 -10.31 3.44
C ASP A 29 -0.82 -9.48 3.15
N ALA A 30 -0.47 -8.59 4.06
CA ALA A 30 0.72 -7.74 4.03
C ALA A 30 1.09 -7.30 5.46
N VAL A 31 2.34 -6.89 5.64
CA VAL A 31 2.87 -6.28 6.87
C VAL A 31 3.65 -5.02 6.50
N PHE A 32 3.78 -4.06 7.42
CA PHE A 32 4.50 -2.83 7.15
C PHE A 32 6.01 -3.06 7.04
N ALA A 33 6.63 -2.51 5.99
CA ALA A 33 8.08 -2.60 5.77
C ALA A 33 8.95 -1.93 6.84
N ALA A 34 8.36 -1.14 7.74
CA ALA A 34 9.06 -0.51 8.86
C ALA A 34 9.75 -1.53 9.79
N ALA A 35 9.21 -2.74 9.91
CA ALA A 35 9.79 -3.83 10.68
C ALA A 35 9.46 -5.18 10.01
N MET A 36 10.27 -5.58 9.03
CA MET A 36 10.14 -6.86 8.34
C MET A 36 11.44 -7.65 8.44
N LEU A 37 11.31 -8.95 8.74
CA LEU A 37 12.35 -9.94 8.50
C LEU A 37 11.96 -10.75 7.27
N ILE A 38 12.87 -10.85 6.30
CA ILE A 38 12.63 -11.49 5.01
C ILE A 38 13.71 -12.54 4.78
N ASP A 39 13.29 -13.77 4.49
CA ASP A 39 14.20 -14.84 4.09
C ASP A 39 14.86 -14.50 2.75
N CYS A 40 16.18 -14.75 2.63
CA CYS A 40 16.92 -14.36 1.43
C CYS A 40 16.40 -15.04 0.15
N HIS A 41 15.85 -16.25 0.25
CA HIS A 41 15.27 -16.97 -0.88
C HIS A 41 14.00 -16.29 -1.42
N VAL A 42 13.34 -15.43 -0.64
CA VAL A 42 12.25 -14.61 -1.15
C VAL A 42 12.77 -13.66 -2.21
N PHE A 43 13.91 -12.99 -1.97
CA PHE A 43 14.51 -12.10 -2.96
C PHE A 43 14.96 -12.85 -4.22
N ASP A 44 15.52 -14.05 -4.07
CA ASP A 44 15.88 -14.91 -5.22
C ASP A 44 14.65 -15.27 -6.07
N ALA A 45 13.48 -15.42 -5.44
CA ALA A 45 12.26 -15.87 -6.11
C ALA A 45 11.45 -14.74 -6.76
N ILE A 46 11.39 -13.55 -6.13
CA ILE A 46 10.51 -12.46 -6.58
C ILE A 46 11.24 -11.17 -6.91
N GLY A 47 12.54 -11.06 -6.61
CA GLY A 47 13.32 -9.83 -6.72
C GLY A 47 13.10 -8.87 -5.56
N LEU A 48 13.70 -7.67 -5.67
CA LEU A 48 13.63 -6.62 -4.65
C LEU A 48 12.27 -5.90 -4.63
N PHE A 49 12.17 -4.84 -3.82
CA PHE A 49 11.05 -3.91 -3.87
C PHE A 49 10.96 -3.24 -5.24
N ASP A 50 9.74 -3.05 -5.70
CA ASP A 50 9.49 -2.36 -6.96
C ASP A 50 9.71 -0.85 -6.80
N GLU A 51 10.78 -0.33 -7.39
CA GLU A 51 11.18 1.09 -7.29
C GLU A 51 10.12 2.07 -7.79
N ARG A 52 9.11 1.60 -8.54
CA ARG A 52 7.94 2.41 -8.87
C ARG A 52 7.20 2.86 -7.60
N PHE A 53 7.31 2.13 -6.50
CA PHE A 53 6.74 2.41 -5.19
C PHE A 53 7.81 3.02 -4.28
N PHE A 54 8.20 4.26 -4.55
CA PHE A 54 9.18 4.96 -3.70
C PHE A 54 8.70 5.10 -2.24
N PHE A 55 7.40 5.34 -2.05
CA PHE A 55 6.81 5.61 -0.74
C PHE A 55 5.32 5.29 -0.69
N TYR A 56 4.88 4.48 0.27
CA TYR A 56 3.58 3.81 0.36
C TYR A 56 3.31 2.75 -0.72
N TYR A 57 2.61 1.69 -0.34
CA TYR A 57 2.26 0.51 -1.17
C TYR A 57 3.44 -0.37 -1.58
N GLU A 58 4.69 -0.01 -1.28
CA GLU A 58 5.87 -0.84 -1.54
C GLU A 58 5.80 -2.17 -0.80
N ASP A 59 5.32 -2.13 0.44
CA ASP A 59 5.13 -3.27 1.32
C ASP A 59 3.97 -4.16 0.86
N ILE A 60 2.83 -3.55 0.53
CA ILE A 60 1.66 -4.25 -0.01
C ILE A 60 2.02 -4.94 -1.34
N GLU A 61 2.73 -4.26 -2.23
CA GLU A 61 3.18 -4.81 -3.50
C GLU A 61 4.12 -5.99 -3.30
N PHE A 62 5.14 -5.82 -2.46
CA PHE A 62 6.12 -6.87 -2.16
C PHE A 62 5.46 -8.10 -1.53
N CYS A 63 4.63 -7.93 -0.49
CA CYS A 63 3.88 -9.01 0.15
C CYS A 63 2.93 -9.71 -0.82
N THR A 64 2.29 -8.96 -1.73
CA THR A 64 1.42 -9.55 -2.76
C THR A 64 2.21 -10.45 -3.70
N ARG A 65 3.41 -10.03 -4.15
CA ARG A 65 4.30 -10.88 -4.97
C ARG A 65 4.79 -12.10 -4.19
N ALA A 66 5.24 -11.92 -2.95
CA ALA A 66 5.71 -13.01 -2.10
C ALA A 66 4.65 -14.10 -1.91
N ARG A 67 3.40 -13.70 -1.59
CA ARG A 67 2.29 -14.65 -1.43
C ARG A 67 1.93 -15.36 -2.72
N ARG A 68 2.00 -14.69 -3.87
CA ARG A 68 1.79 -15.34 -5.19
C ARG A 68 2.87 -16.35 -5.53
N ALA A 69 4.09 -16.16 -5.02
CA ALA A 69 5.17 -17.12 -5.14
C ALA A 69 5.10 -18.25 -4.08
N GLY A 70 4.08 -18.26 -3.22
CA GLY A 70 3.86 -19.31 -2.22
C GLY A 70 4.48 -19.06 -0.84
N PHE A 71 5.11 -17.89 -0.63
CA PHE A 71 5.64 -17.53 0.68
C PHE A 71 4.54 -17.07 1.64
N GLN A 72 4.73 -17.36 2.92
CA GLN A 72 3.83 -16.90 3.98
C GLN A 72 4.23 -15.50 4.44
N VAL A 73 3.24 -14.67 4.72
CA VAL A 73 3.39 -13.37 5.40
C VAL A 73 2.69 -13.49 6.74
N ALA A 74 3.43 -13.24 7.82
CA ALA A 74 2.91 -13.40 9.18
C ALA A 74 3.42 -12.31 10.12
N TYR A 75 2.66 -12.07 11.17
CA TYR A 75 3.04 -11.22 12.30
C TYR A 75 3.71 -12.04 13.40
N ALA A 76 4.84 -11.56 13.94
CA ALA A 76 5.58 -12.16 15.04
C ALA A 76 5.38 -11.35 16.34
N PRO A 77 4.47 -11.78 17.24
CA PRO A 77 4.04 -10.99 18.39
C PRO A 77 5.14 -10.79 19.45
N ASP A 78 6.13 -11.69 19.52
CA ASP A 78 7.25 -11.56 20.44
C ASP A 78 8.36 -10.62 19.96
N SER A 79 8.28 -10.12 18.72
CA SER A 79 9.28 -9.23 18.13
C SER A 79 8.80 -7.79 18.13
N LEU A 80 9.27 -6.99 19.08
CA LEU A 80 8.84 -5.59 19.26
C LEU A 80 9.86 -4.62 18.68
N VAL A 81 9.38 -3.68 17.85
CA VAL A 81 10.15 -2.58 17.29
C VAL A 81 9.35 -1.29 17.42
N GLU A 82 9.91 -0.28 18.08
CA GLU A 82 9.29 1.03 18.17
C GLU A 82 9.49 1.81 16.86
N HIS A 83 8.39 2.25 16.25
CA HIS A 83 8.42 3.04 15.03
C HIS A 83 7.79 4.42 15.26
N VAL A 84 8.59 5.48 15.09
CA VAL A 84 8.10 6.85 15.15
C VAL A 84 7.31 7.18 13.87
N TYR A 85 6.00 7.06 13.96
CA TYR A 85 5.11 7.22 12.82
C TYR A 85 5.22 8.62 12.17
N ALA A 86 5.24 8.65 10.84
CA ALA A 86 5.19 9.84 9.99
C ALA A 86 6.35 10.86 10.15
N ALA A 87 7.48 10.49 10.76
CA ALA A 87 8.64 11.37 10.95
C ALA A 87 9.23 11.93 9.64
N SER A 88 9.16 11.15 8.54
CA SER A 88 9.82 11.49 7.26
C SER A 88 8.94 12.30 6.29
N VAL A 89 7.62 12.29 6.46
CA VAL A 89 6.65 12.75 5.42
C VAL A 89 6.03 14.10 5.74
N SER A 90 6.03 14.48 7.01
CA SER A 90 5.35 15.69 7.51
C SER A 90 5.94 17.01 7.00
N ARG A 91 7.05 16.97 6.24
CA ARG A 91 7.79 18.15 5.79
C ARG A 91 7.28 18.78 4.49
N VAL A 92 6.52 18.04 3.68
CA VAL A 92 6.01 18.54 2.40
C VAL A 92 4.50 18.30 2.31
N ALA A 93 3.73 19.40 2.31
CA ALA A 93 2.28 19.36 2.23
C ALA A 93 1.81 18.64 0.95
N GLY A 94 0.84 17.74 1.07
CA GLY A 94 0.29 16.96 -0.04
C GLY A 94 1.17 15.84 -0.61
N LEU A 95 2.45 15.75 -0.25
CA LEU A 95 3.35 14.71 -0.77
C LEU A 95 2.89 13.30 -0.37
N ARG A 96 2.46 13.16 0.89
CA ARG A 96 1.87 11.93 1.41
C ARG A 96 0.70 11.46 0.54
N GLU A 97 -0.21 12.38 0.26
CA GLU A 97 -1.48 12.06 -0.36
C GLU A 97 -1.30 11.82 -1.86
N PHE A 98 -0.33 12.51 -2.47
CA PHE A 98 0.14 12.25 -3.82
C PHE A 98 0.65 10.82 -3.97
N HIS A 99 1.59 10.38 -3.11
CA HIS A 99 2.15 9.05 -3.20
C HIS A 99 1.12 7.95 -2.91
N LEU A 100 0.26 8.14 -1.90
CA LEU A 100 -0.84 7.21 -1.62
C LEU A 100 -1.79 7.06 -2.82
N ALA A 101 -2.23 8.16 -3.42
CA ALA A 101 -3.15 8.12 -4.55
C ALA A 101 -2.50 7.54 -5.81
N ARG A 102 -1.27 7.97 -6.13
CA ARG A 102 -0.52 7.46 -7.28
C ARG A 102 -0.28 5.97 -7.15
N ASN A 103 0.27 5.54 -6.03
CA ASN A 103 0.73 4.17 -5.88
C ASN A 103 -0.45 3.20 -5.78
N ARG A 104 -1.58 3.64 -5.20
CA ARG A 104 -2.83 2.88 -5.27
C ARG A 104 -3.20 2.54 -6.70
N GLN A 105 -3.24 3.53 -7.58
CA GLN A 105 -3.60 3.31 -8.99
C GLN A 105 -2.60 2.40 -9.71
N VAL A 106 -1.30 2.61 -9.48
CA VAL A 106 -0.24 1.75 -10.07
C VAL A 106 -0.41 0.30 -9.60
N PHE A 107 -0.55 0.07 -8.30
CA PHE A 107 -0.76 -1.26 -7.72
C PHE A 107 -1.96 -1.96 -8.35
N PHE A 108 -3.14 -1.32 -8.36
CA PHE A 108 -4.33 -1.95 -8.93
C PHE A 108 -4.24 -2.20 -10.42
N ARG A 109 -3.62 -1.30 -11.18
CA ARG A 109 -3.37 -1.54 -12.61
C ARG A 109 -2.42 -2.72 -12.82
N LEU A 110 -1.44 -2.96 -11.93
CA LEU A 110 -0.61 -4.17 -11.97
C LEU A 110 -1.39 -5.44 -11.61
N GLN A 111 -2.35 -5.35 -10.68
CA GLN A 111 -3.14 -6.52 -10.24
C GLN A 111 -4.26 -6.94 -11.22
N HIS A 112 -4.73 -6.03 -12.06
CA HIS A 112 -5.93 -6.23 -12.89
C HIS A 112 -5.67 -6.09 -14.38
N ARG A 113 -6.54 -6.66 -15.21
CA ARG A 113 -6.50 -6.54 -16.68
C ARG A 113 -7.83 -6.04 -17.24
N ASN A 114 -7.77 -5.33 -18.37
CA ASN A 114 -8.92 -4.94 -19.20
C ASN A 114 -10.07 -4.30 -18.38
N LEU A 115 -11.28 -4.88 -18.45
CA LEU A 115 -12.49 -4.38 -17.81
C LEU A 115 -12.38 -4.28 -16.29
N GLN A 116 -11.56 -5.12 -15.64
CA GLN A 116 -11.34 -5.01 -14.19
C GLN A 116 -10.65 -3.68 -13.82
N ARG A 117 -9.70 -3.21 -14.64
CA ARG A 117 -9.07 -1.89 -14.44
C ARG A 117 -10.08 -0.77 -14.61
N LEU A 118 -10.92 -0.85 -15.64
CA LEU A 118 -11.96 0.14 -15.90
C LEU A 118 -12.97 0.19 -14.76
N TRP A 119 -13.49 -0.97 -14.35
CA TRP A 119 -14.44 -1.09 -13.25
C TRP A 119 -13.88 -0.53 -11.94
N TYR A 120 -12.64 -0.91 -11.58
CA TYR A 120 -11.97 -0.38 -10.40
C TYR A 120 -11.83 1.14 -10.47
N THR A 121 -11.35 1.67 -11.61
CA THR A 121 -11.19 3.11 -11.81
C THR A 121 -12.50 3.86 -11.60
N LEU A 122 -13.61 3.35 -12.15
CA LEU A 122 -14.94 3.93 -11.98
C LEU A 122 -15.41 3.87 -10.53
N HIS A 123 -15.20 2.75 -9.84
CA HIS A 123 -15.58 2.57 -8.44
C HIS A 123 -14.79 3.46 -7.48
N GLU A 124 -13.57 3.85 -7.85
CA GLU A 124 -12.74 4.75 -7.04
C GLU A 124 -13.12 6.23 -7.18
N VAL A 125 -13.85 6.63 -8.23
CA VAL A 125 -14.21 8.04 -8.44
C VAL A 125 -15.00 8.63 -7.27
N PRO A 126 -16.04 7.97 -6.71
CA PRO A 126 -16.73 8.47 -5.52
C PRO A 126 -15.79 8.64 -4.31
N HIS A 127 -14.87 7.70 -4.09
CA HIS A 127 -13.89 7.77 -3.00
C HIS A 127 -12.92 8.94 -3.20
N LEU A 128 -12.44 9.14 -4.43
CA LEU A 128 -11.60 10.27 -4.81
C LEU A 128 -12.29 11.60 -4.51
N LEU A 129 -13.51 11.78 -4.99
CA LEU A 129 -14.30 13.01 -4.79
C LEU A 129 -14.60 13.25 -3.31
N HIS A 130 -14.99 12.21 -2.57
CA HIS A 130 -15.24 12.30 -1.14
C HIS A 130 -13.98 12.69 -0.35
N TYR A 131 -12.83 12.08 -0.66
CA TYR A 131 -11.57 12.35 0.02
C TYR A 131 -11.08 13.78 -0.22
N ILE A 132 -11.11 14.23 -1.49
CA ILE A 132 -10.79 15.61 -1.89
C ILE A 132 -11.72 16.59 -1.14
N GLY A 133 -13.03 16.35 -1.18
CA GLY A 133 -14.00 17.21 -0.48
C GLY A 133 -13.76 17.28 1.03
N THR A 134 -13.39 16.17 1.66
CA THR A 134 -13.05 16.12 3.09
C THR A 134 -11.81 16.94 3.40
N LYS A 135 -10.76 16.85 2.57
CA LYS A 135 -9.53 17.66 2.75
C LYS A 135 -9.78 19.14 2.55
N LEU A 136 -10.58 19.53 1.55
CA LEU A 136 -10.98 20.92 1.34
C LEU A 136 -11.79 21.48 2.52
N ARG A 137 -12.75 20.72 3.06
CA ARG A 137 -13.52 21.11 4.25
C ARG A 137 -12.66 21.28 5.51
N ARG A 138 -11.53 20.56 5.59
CA ARG A 138 -10.54 20.66 6.67
C ARG A 138 -9.46 21.72 6.41
N ASN A 139 -9.65 22.58 5.41
CA ASN A 139 -8.69 23.62 5.02
C ASN A 139 -7.29 23.08 4.67
N ALA A 140 -7.23 21.91 4.04
CA ALA A 140 -6.00 21.26 3.57
C ALA A 140 -5.96 21.16 2.03
N PRO A 141 -5.88 22.28 1.30
CA PRO A 141 -5.95 22.27 -0.17
C PRO A 141 -4.74 21.61 -0.84
N ALA A 142 -3.55 21.70 -0.23
CA ALA A 142 -2.35 21.03 -0.74
C ALA A 142 -2.51 19.49 -0.72
N ASP A 143 -3.11 18.93 0.32
CA ASP A 143 -3.44 17.51 0.42
C ASP A 143 -4.46 17.07 -0.64
N ALA A 144 -5.50 17.88 -0.84
CA ALA A 144 -6.51 17.63 -1.86
C ALA A 144 -5.90 17.63 -3.27
N LEU A 145 -5.06 18.63 -3.57
CA LEU A 145 -4.36 18.73 -4.84
C LEU A 145 -3.36 17.59 -5.04
N GLY A 146 -2.58 17.27 -4.00
CA GLY A 146 -1.64 16.15 -4.01
C GLY A 146 -2.35 14.83 -4.34
N TYR A 147 -3.43 14.53 -3.62
CA TYR A 147 -4.22 13.32 -3.86
C TYR A 147 -4.80 13.26 -5.28
N PHE A 148 -5.33 14.37 -5.80
CA PHE A 148 -5.86 14.45 -7.17
C PHE A 148 -4.77 14.22 -8.22
N CYS A 149 -3.66 14.96 -8.14
CA CYS A 149 -2.54 14.82 -9.07
C CYS A 149 -1.92 13.42 -9.01
N GLY A 150 -1.81 12.84 -7.81
CA GLY A 150 -1.33 11.48 -7.61
C GLY A 150 -2.21 10.46 -8.32
N ALA A 151 -3.53 10.54 -8.12
CA ALA A 151 -4.50 9.65 -8.78
C ALA A 151 -4.39 9.74 -10.31
N LEU A 152 -4.32 10.95 -10.89
CA LEU A 152 -4.16 11.13 -12.33
C LEU A 152 -2.84 10.53 -12.83
N LEU A 153 -1.73 10.83 -12.18
CA LEU A 153 -0.42 10.31 -12.59
C LEU A 153 -0.38 8.79 -12.53
N GLY A 154 -0.94 8.19 -11.48
CA GLY A 154 -0.98 6.73 -11.32
C GLY A 154 -1.83 6.01 -12.39
N LEU A 155 -2.82 6.69 -12.98
CA LEU A 155 -3.62 6.15 -14.10
C LEU A 155 -2.84 6.15 -15.43
N VAL A 156 -2.02 7.18 -15.67
CA VAL A 156 -1.30 7.36 -16.94
C VAL A 156 0.12 6.82 -16.93
N LEU A 157 0.68 6.48 -15.76
CA LEU A 157 2.03 5.95 -15.65
C LEU A 157 2.17 4.70 -16.55
N PRO A 158 3.17 4.64 -17.44
CA PRO A 158 3.38 3.47 -18.27
C PRO A 158 3.70 2.27 -17.38
N LEU A 159 3.01 1.16 -17.64
CA LEU A 159 3.31 -0.13 -17.02
C LEU A 159 3.99 -1.00 -18.07
N PRO A 160 4.95 -1.84 -17.69
CA PRO A 160 5.61 -2.75 -18.62
C PRO A 160 4.55 -3.56 -19.37
N SER A 161 4.68 -3.59 -20.69
CA SER A 161 3.81 -4.31 -21.60
C SER A 161 4.05 -5.81 -21.47
N GLY A 162 3.37 -6.46 -20.54
CA GLY A 162 3.28 -7.92 -20.45
C GLY A 162 4.62 -8.64 -20.30
N GLY A 163 5.01 -8.91 -19.05
CA GLY A 163 6.08 -9.84 -18.73
C GLY A 163 6.04 -10.11 -17.24
N ALA A 164 6.19 -11.37 -16.84
CA ALA A 164 6.47 -11.75 -15.46
C ALA A 164 7.61 -10.86 -14.90
N PRO A 165 7.64 -10.58 -13.57
CA PRO A 165 8.71 -9.78 -12.99
C PRO A 165 10.07 -10.31 -13.44
N THR A 166 10.91 -9.38 -13.85
CA THR A 166 12.32 -9.58 -14.21
C THR A 166 12.99 -10.46 -13.17
N ARG A 167 13.70 -11.48 -13.68
CA ARG A 167 14.51 -12.44 -12.93
C ARG A 167 15.46 -11.77 -11.94
#